data_AF-A0A2A9NAM7-F1
#
_entry.id   AF-A0A2A9NAM7-F1
#
_cell.length_a   1.000
_cell.length_b   1.000
_cell.length_c   1.000
_cell.angle_alpha   90.00
_cell.angle_beta   90.00
_cell.angle_gamma   90.00
#
_symmetry.space_group_name_H-M   'P 1'
#
loop_
_entity.id
_entity.type
_entity.pdbx_description
1 polymer ?
#
loop_
_entity_poly.entity_id
_entity_poly.type
_entity_poly.pdbx_seq_one_letter_code
_entity_poly.pdbx_strand_id
1 'polypeptide(L)'
;MDPLLYTLLPFYYFFHILFFPLQMMALAQIQQLMNSLVALQNTVHQQSAIIQQLQNQTPPPATGSTPRGPKMAMPPLYDGSMASCEAFINACQLYISAKPHEFATLQVKIMWILGFTVCSVTPSSLQRSRFNP
;
A
#
# COMPACT_ATOMS: atom_id res chain seq x y z
N MET A 1 -3.84 -33.14 -60.97
CA MET A 1 -3.37 -33.31 -59.58
C MET A 1 -2.01 -32.66 -59.49
N ASP A 2 -1.88 -31.61 -58.68
CA ASP A 2 -0.66 -30.81 -58.64
C ASP A 2 0.47 -31.56 -57.89
N PRO A 3 1.57 -31.95 -58.55
CA PRO A 3 2.62 -32.77 -57.94
C PRO A 3 3.35 -32.05 -56.78
N LEU A 4 3.29 -30.72 -56.73
CA LEU A 4 3.84 -29.93 -55.63
C LEU A 4 3.04 -30.09 -54.33
N LEU A 5 1.72 -30.27 -54.42
CA LEU A 5 0.85 -30.42 -53.25
C LEU A 5 1.16 -31.72 -52.51
N TYR A 6 1.42 -32.81 -53.25
CA TYR A 6 1.75 -34.12 -52.68
C TYR A 6 3.14 -34.14 -52.04
N THR A 7 4.09 -33.44 -52.64
CA THR A 7 5.46 -33.35 -52.13
C THR A 7 5.55 -32.47 -50.88
N LEU A 8 4.73 -31.42 -50.78
CA LEU A 8 4.70 -30.50 -49.62
C LEU A 8 3.81 -30.98 -48.47
N LEU A 9 2.84 -31.84 -48.74
CA LEU A 9 1.96 -32.44 -47.73
C LEU A 9 2.72 -32.99 -46.50
N PRO A 10 3.74 -33.85 -46.65
CA PRO A 10 4.46 -34.41 -45.50
C PRO A 10 5.23 -33.35 -44.70
N PHE A 11 5.78 -32.32 -45.36
CA PHE A 11 6.45 -31.22 -44.67
C PHE A 11 5.48 -30.38 -43.85
N TYR A 12 4.28 -30.11 -44.40
CA TYR A 12 3.22 -29.42 -43.68
C TYR A 12 2.73 -30.22 -42.46
N TYR A 13 2.48 -31.52 -42.61
CA TYR A 13 2.07 -32.39 -41.50
C TYR A 13 3.14 -32.47 -40.42
N PHE A 14 4.42 -32.59 -40.81
CA PHE A 14 5.53 -32.61 -39.85
C PHE A 14 5.62 -31.30 -39.07
N PHE A 15 5.55 -30.15 -39.76
CA PHE A 15 5.54 -28.84 -39.11
C PHE A 15 4.34 -28.66 -38.19
N HIS A 16 3.16 -29.09 -38.61
CA HIS A 16 1.94 -29.00 -37.82
C HIS A 16 2.05 -29.86 -36.56
N ILE A 17 2.51 -31.11 -36.67
CA ILE A 17 2.67 -32.00 -35.50
C ILE A 17 3.70 -31.46 -34.51
N LEU A 18 4.79 -30.84 -35.00
CA LEU A 18 5.85 -30.32 -34.14
C LEU A 18 5.48 -28.99 -33.47
N PHE A 19 4.85 -28.07 -34.21
CA PHE A 19 4.63 -26.69 -33.77
C PHE A 19 3.26 -26.47 -33.10
N PHE A 20 2.22 -27.18 -33.53
CA PHE A 20 0.87 -27.06 -32.99
C PHE A 20 0.78 -27.35 -31.47
N PRO A 21 1.39 -28.41 -30.90
CA PRO A 21 1.34 -28.64 -29.45
C PRO A 21 2.07 -27.54 -28.66
N LEU A 22 3.16 -26.98 -29.21
CA LEU A 22 3.90 -25.89 -28.58
C LEU A 22 3.05 -24.61 -28.52
N GLN A 23 2.30 -24.32 -29.59
CA GLN A 23 1.40 -23.17 -29.64
C GLN A 23 0.17 -23.33 -28.73
N MET A 24 -0.41 -24.53 -28.67
CA MET A 24 -1.53 -24.83 -27.76
C MET A 24 -1.14 -24.70 -26.29
N MET A 25 0.07 -25.13 -25.91
CA MET A 25 0.58 -24.95 -24.55
C MET A 25 0.72 -23.46 -24.19
N ALA A 26 1.24 -22.64 -25.09
CA ALA A 26 1.38 -21.20 -24.87
C ALA A 26 0.01 -20.52 -24.66
N LEU A 27 -0.99 -20.85 -25.49
CA LEU A 27 -2.34 -20.31 -25.35
C LEU A 27 -2.99 -20.74 -24.02
N ALA A 28 -2.81 -21.99 -23.61
CA ALA A 28 -3.35 -22.49 -22.35
C ALA A 28 -2.76 -21.76 -21.13
N GLN A 29 -1.45 -21.47 -21.14
CA GLN A 29 -0.80 -20.70 -20.07
C GLN A 29 -1.35 -19.27 -19.98
N ILE A 30 -1.54 -18.60 -21.13
CA ILE A 30 -2.13 -17.26 -21.18
C ILE A 30 -3.57 -17.26 -20.66
N GLN A 31 -4.34 -18.29 -20.98
CA GLN A 31 -5.71 -18.42 -20.50
C GLN A 31 -5.79 -18.65 -18.99
N GLN A 32 -4.87 -19.44 -18.42
CA GLN A 32 -4.74 -19.60 -16.97
C GLN A 32 -4.39 -18.28 -16.28
N LEU A 33 -3.50 -17.47 -16.87
CA LEU A 33 -3.16 -16.15 -16.36
C LEU A 33 -4.36 -15.19 -16.39
N MET A 34 -5.15 -15.22 -17.46
CA MET A 34 -6.39 -14.44 -17.53
C MET A 34 -7.40 -14.87 -16.47
N ASN A 35 -7.56 -16.17 -16.25
CA ASN A 35 -8.45 -16.69 -15.21
C ASN A 35 -8.02 -16.25 -13.80
N SER A 36 -6.72 -16.24 -13.49
CA SER A 36 -6.24 -15.77 -12.18
C SER A 36 -6.44 -14.27 -12.00
N LEU A 37 -6.27 -13.47 -13.05
CA LEU A 37 -6.60 -12.04 -13.03
C LEU A 37 -8.09 -11.79 -12.77
N VAL A 38 -8.97 -12.55 -13.43
CA VAL A 38 -10.42 -12.47 -13.22
C VAL A 38 -10.79 -12.89 -11.80
N ALA A 39 -10.20 -13.98 -11.29
CA ALA A 39 -10.42 -14.43 -9.92
C ALA A 39 -10.01 -13.36 -8.89
N LEU A 40 -8.86 -12.70 -9.10
CA LEU A 40 -8.42 -11.62 -8.23
C LEU A 40 -9.34 -10.41 -8.30
N GLN A 41 -9.81 -10.03 -9.49
CA GLN A 41 -10.78 -8.95 -9.65
C GLN A 41 -12.08 -9.25 -8.89
N ASN A 42 -12.58 -10.48 -8.94
CA ASN A 42 -13.75 -10.92 -8.19
C ASN A 42 -13.52 -10.79 -6.68
N THR A 43 -12.35 -11.21 -6.17
CA THR A 43 -12.01 -11.07 -4.75
C THR A 43 -11.98 -9.60 -4.31
N VAL A 44 -11.40 -8.70 -5.12
CA VAL A 44 -11.37 -7.26 -4.82
C VAL A 44 -12.78 -6.67 -4.81
N HIS A 45 -13.63 -7.03 -5.78
CA HIS A 45 -15.03 -6.58 -5.82
C HIS A 45 -15.81 -7.08 -4.59
N GLN A 46 -15.59 -8.32 -4.18
CA GLN A 46 -16.23 -8.89 -2.99
C GLN A 46 -15.78 -8.18 -1.72
N GLN A 47 -14.49 -7.89 -1.57
CA GLN A 47 -14.00 -7.10 -0.43
C GLN A 47 -14.63 -5.70 -0.40
N SER A 48 -14.75 -5.05 -1.56
CA SER A 48 -15.39 -3.73 -1.67
C SER A 48 -16.85 -3.76 -1.20
N ALA A 49 -17.63 -4.77 -1.60
CA ALA A 49 -19.01 -4.93 -1.17
C ALA A 49 -19.13 -5.17 0.35
N ILE A 50 -18.23 -5.97 0.93
CA ILE A 50 -18.20 -6.22 2.38
C ILE A 50 -17.87 -4.94 3.15
N ILE A 51 -16.90 -4.15 2.68
CA ILE A 51 -16.55 -2.85 3.29
C ILE A 51 -17.74 -1.89 3.27
N GLN A 52 -18.50 -1.84 2.17
CA GLN A 52 -19.71 -1.01 2.09
C GLN A 52 -20.80 -1.48 3.06
N GLN A 53 -21.00 -2.79 3.22
CA GLN A 53 -21.93 -3.32 4.23
C GLN A 53 -21.53 -2.96 5.66
N LEU A 54 -20.23 -3.02 5.98
CA LEU A 54 -19.69 -2.60 7.28
C LEU A 54 -19.86 -1.09 7.51
N GLN A 55 -19.74 -0.26 6.47
CA GLN A 55 -19.98 1.19 6.57
C GLN A 55 -21.47 1.55 6.67
N ASN A 56 -22.37 0.74 6.09
CA ASN A 56 -23.81 0.93 6.18
C ASN A 56 -24.42 0.43 7.51
N GLN A 57 -23.65 -0.21 8.38
CA GLN A 57 -24.06 -0.44 9.76
C GLN A 57 -23.87 0.85 10.56
N THR A 58 -24.93 1.64 10.63
CA THR A 58 -25.04 2.78 11.53
C THR A 58 -24.72 2.33 12.96
N PRO A 59 -23.73 2.93 13.64
CA PRO A 59 -23.51 2.70 15.06
C PRO A 59 -24.80 3.00 15.84
N PRO A 60 -25.14 2.25 16.90
CA PRO A 60 -26.24 2.62 17.78
C PRO A 60 -26.07 4.07 18.23
N PRO A 61 -27.16 4.85 18.36
CA PRO A 61 -27.09 6.27 18.69
C PRO A 61 -26.39 6.47 20.04
N ALA A 62 -25.10 6.77 19.99
CA ALA A 62 -24.32 7.15 21.14
C ALA A 62 -24.63 8.62 21.43
N THR A 63 -25.37 8.83 22.50
CA THR A 63 -25.61 10.14 23.10
C THR A 63 -24.27 10.84 23.32
N GLY A 64 -24.11 11.99 22.66
CA GLY A 64 -23.15 13.05 22.98
C GLY A 64 -21.81 12.62 23.59
N SER A 65 -20.84 12.25 22.77
CA SER A 65 -19.45 12.58 23.07
C SER A 65 -18.71 12.81 21.76
N THR A 66 -18.11 14.00 21.65
CA THR A 66 -17.15 14.34 20.61
C THR A 66 -16.17 13.18 20.46
N PRO A 67 -15.88 12.68 19.25
CA PRO A 67 -14.91 11.61 19.04
C PRO A 67 -13.53 12.16 19.39
N ARG A 68 -13.19 12.14 20.68
CA ARG A 68 -11.84 12.38 21.15
C ARG A 68 -11.09 11.11 20.81
N GLY A 69 -10.56 11.08 19.59
CA GLY A 69 -9.67 10.03 19.13
C GLY A 69 -8.61 9.73 20.20
N PRO A 70 -8.06 8.50 20.20
CA PRO A 70 -7.11 8.05 21.21
C PRO A 70 -6.11 9.16 21.50
N LYS A 71 -6.00 9.55 22.77
CA LYS A 71 -5.16 10.67 23.22
C LYS A 71 -3.76 10.44 22.64
N MET A 72 -3.42 11.17 21.58
CA MET A 72 -2.18 10.95 20.84
C MET A 72 -1.03 11.19 21.80
N ALA A 73 -0.25 10.13 22.04
CA ALA A 73 1.01 10.26 22.73
C ALA A 73 1.92 11.11 21.85
N MET A 74 2.39 12.24 22.38
CA MET A 74 3.38 13.06 21.71
C MET A 74 4.64 12.20 21.49
N PRO A 75 5.31 12.28 20.32
CA PRO A 75 6.48 11.45 20.08
C PRO A 75 7.53 11.63 21.18
N PRO A 76 8.19 10.55 21.62
CA PRO A 76 9.29 10.64 22.55
C PRO A 76 10.44 11.44 21.92
N LEU A 77 11.20 12.16 22.75
CA LEU A 77 12.41 12.86 22.34
C LEU A 77 13.43 11.83 21.82
N TYR A 78 13.95 12.03 20.61
CA TYR A 78 14.93 11.13 20.00
C TYR A 78 16.35 11.53 20.38
N ASP A 79 17.07 10.58 20.97
CA ASP A 79 18.43 10.70 21.47
C ASP A 79 19.51 10.29 20.45
N GLY A 80 19.11 9.89 19.24
CA GLY A 80 20.04 9.40 18.22
C GLY A 80 20.34 7.90 18.32
N SER A 81 19.74 7.18 19.27
CA SER A 81 19.98 5.75 19.46
C SER A 81 19.29 4.92 18.37
N MET A 82 20.03 3.99 17.76
CA MET A 82 19.48 3.04 16.79
C MET A 82 18.38 2.17 17.41
N ALA A 83 18.42 1.93 18.72
CA ALA A 83 17.39 1.14 19.43
C ALA A 83 16.04 1.86 19.53
N SER A 84 16.03 3.21 19.46
CA SER A 84 14.82 4.03 19.56
C SER A 84 14.37 4.58 18.18
N CYS A 85 15.19 4.43 17.15
CA CYS A 85 14.97 4.99 15.80
C CYS A 85 13.68 4.51 15.14
N GLU A 86 13.44 3.19 15.13
CA GLU A 86 12.23 2.62 14.51
C GLU A 86 10.96 3.05 15.24
N ALA A 87 10.97 3.01 16.57
CA ALA A 87 9.86 3.45 17.40
C ALA A 87 9.55 4.95 17.22
N PHE A 88 10.59 5.78 17.09
CA PHE A 88 10.46 7.21 16.83
C PHE A 88 9.84 7.50 15.46
N ILE A 89 10.32 6.84 14.40
CA ILE A 89 9.78 7.00 13.04
C ILE A 89 8.30 6.62 12.99
N ASN A 90 7.95 5.47 13.58
CA ASN A 90 6.57 5.00 13.64
C ASN A 90 5.66 5.97 14.40
N ALA A 91 6.12 6.53 15.52
CA ALA A 91 5.39 7.54 16.29
C ALA A 91 5.18 8.84 15.48
N CYS A 92 6.21 9.32 14.78
CA CYS A 92 6.11 10.51 13.92
C CYS A 92 5.11 10.29 12.77
N GLN A 93 5.16 9.12 12.11
CA GLN A 93 4.25 8.80 11.02
C GLN A 93 2.80 8.74 11.49
N LEU A 94 2.53 8.09 12.63
CA LEU A 94 1.19 8.06 13.23
C LEU A 94 0.68 9.47 13.55
N TYR A 95 1.51 10.33 14.13
CA TYR A 95 1.12 11.69 14.48
C TYR A 95 0.82 12.56 13.25
N ILE A 96 1.65 12.47 12.21
CA ILE A 96 1.44 13.19 10.94
C ILE A 96 0.18 12.69 10.22
N SER A 97 -0.05 11.38 10.24
CA SER A 97 -1.22 10.76 9.58
C SER A 97 -2.52 11.06 10.30
N ALA A 98 -2.48 11.23 11.62
CA ALA A 98 -3.64 11.59 12.43
C ALA A 98 -4.06 13.06 12.28
N LYS A 99 -3.14 13.95 11.87
CA LYS A 99 -3.39 15.38 11.71
C LYS A 99 -2.89 15.94 10.37
N PRO A 100 -3.42 15.47 9.23
CA PRO A 100 -2.92 15.88 7.92
C PRO A 100 -3.07 17.38 7.66
N HIS A 101 -4.06 18.04 8.29
CA HIS A 101 -4.29 19.48 8.16
C HIS A 101 -3.20 20.35 8.84
N GLU A 102 -2.66 19.92 9.98
CA GLU A 102 -1.58 20.66 10.66
C GLU A 102 -0.21 20.46 9.98
N PHE A 103 -0.08 19.39 9.19
CA PHE A 103 1.15 19.00 8.50
C PHE A 103 1.01 19.08 6.97
N ALA A 104 0.41 20.16 6.47
CA ALA A 104 0.11 20.35 5.05
C ALA A 104 1.37 20.43 4.16
N THR A 105 2.48 20.94 4.70
CA THR A 105 3.71 21.17 3.92
C THR A 105 4.86 20.32 4.45
N LEU A 106 5.71 19.84 3.53
CA LEU A 106 6.91 19.07 3.86
C LEU A 106 7.82 19.81 4.85
N GLN A 107 7.98 21.14 4.70
CA GLN A 107 8.78 21.93 5.63
C GLN A 107 8.24 21.92 7.06
N VAL A 108 6.91 21.91 7.25
CA VAL A 108 6.29 21.83 8.59
C VAL A 108 6.58 20.47 9.22
N LYS A 109 6.50 19.38 8.44
CA LYS A 109 6.86 18.04 8.90
C LYS A 109 8.33 17.95 9.34
N ILE A 110 9.25 18.43 8.49
CA ILE A 110 10.70 18.38 8.76
C ILE A 110 11.04 19.24 9.98
N MET A 111 10.58 20.49 10.03
CA MET A 111 10.82 21.41 11.14
C MET A 111 10.25 20.88 12.46
N TRP A 112 9.10 20.22 12.41
CA TRP A 112 8.46 19.65 13.59
C TRP A 112 9.23 18.42 14.11
N ILE A 113 9.60 17.47 13.24
CA ILE A 113 10.41 16.29 13.61
C ILE A 113 11.76 16.74 14.20
N LEU A 114 12.41 17.73 13.59
CA LEU A 114 13.66 18.33 14.09
C LEU A 114 13.52 18.90 15.51
N GLY A 115 12.31 19.30 15.91
CA GLY A 115 12.02 19.76 17.27
C GLY A 115 12.07 18.65 18.33
N PHE A 116 11.95 17.38 17.92
CA PHE A 116 12.03 16.21 18.81
C PHE A 116 13.39 15.50 18.77
N THR A 117 14.24 15.82 17.79
CA THR A 117 15.60 15.33 17.75
C THR A 117 16.50 16.21 18.61
N VAL A 118 17.25 15.63 19.54
CA VAL A 118 18.27 16.36 20.31
C VAL A 118 19.45 16.68 19.38
N CYS A 119 19.34 17.78 18.63
CA CYS A 119 20.52 18.41 18.07
C CYS A 119 21.30 19.03 19.23
N SER A 120 22.54 18.59 19.43
CA SER A 120 23.51 19.10 20.42
C SER A 120 23.97 20.54 20.16
N VAL A 121 23.13 21.38 19.55
CA VAL A 121 23.37 22.80 19.33
C VAL A 121 22.18 23.58 19.90
N THR A 122 22.39 24.20 21.06
CA THR A 122 21.56 25.21 21.78
C THR A 122 20.42 24.71 22.71
N PRO A 123 20.10 25.44 23.80
CA PRO A 123 19.99 24.91 25.15
C PRO A 123 18.56 24.55 25.55
N SER A 124 18.47 23.63 26.50
CA SER A 124 17.31 22.92 27.05
C SER A 124 16.15 23.78 27.61
N SER A 125 16.20 25.11 27.50
CA SER A 125 15.22 26.03 28.08
C SER A 125 14.13 26.49 27.09
N LEU A 126 14.30 26.31 25.77
CA LEU A 126 13.35 26.83 24.77
C LEU A 126 12.34 25.80 24.23
N GLN A 127 12.57 24.50 24.45
CA GLN A 127 11.72 23.42 23.91
C GLN A 127 10.39 23.28 24.66
N ARG A 128 10.37 23.57 25.97
CA ARG A 128 9.13 23.52 26.79
C ARG A 128 8.16 24.68 26.51
N SER A 129 8.62 25.78 25.91
CA SER A 129 7.79 26.98 25.66
C SER A 129 7.03 26.93 24.33
N ARG A 130 7.48 26.14 23.34
CA ARG A 130 6.86 26.06 22.01
C ARG A 130 5.71 25.04 21.89
N PHE A 131 5.43 24.29 22.95
CA PHE A 131 4.45 23.20 22.97
C PHE A 131 3.38 23.33 24.07
N ASN A 132 3.23 24.51 24.67
CA ASN A 132 2.17 24.79 25.63
C ASN A 132 1.24 25.88 25.07
N PRO A 133 0.00 25.56 24.63
CA PRO A 133 -1.06 26.55 24.54
C PRO A 133 -1.53 26.98 25.94
#